data_AF-A0A2S0JU58-F1
#
_entry.id   AF-A0A2S0JU58-F1
#
_cell.length_a   1.000
_cell.length_b   1.000
_cell.length_c   1.000
_cell.angle_alpha   90.00
_cell.angle_beta   90.00
_cell.angle_gamma   90.00
#
_symmetry.space_group_name_H-M   'P 1'
#
loop_
_entity.id
_entity.type
_entity.pdbx_description
1 polymer ?
#
loop_
_entity_poly.entity_id
_entity_poly.type
_entity_poly.pdbx_seq_one_letter_code
_entity_poly.pdbx_strand_id
1 'polypeptide(L)' 'MEKSIQKWAIYGFFISLALSILLVDYKETYDFDGGYSTVYVPVYDYIVSIIRYSVIGAFAGVIVGWGFGRRIYEDKE' A
#
# COMPACT_ATOMS: atom_id res chain seq x y z
N MET A 1 -6.88 -11.19 20.72
CA MET A 1 -6.92 -9.99 19.84
C MET A 1 -5.60 -9.74 19.11
N GLU A 2 -4.46 -9.77 19.81
CA GLU A 2 -3.14 -9.42 19.25
C GLU A 2 -2.74 -10.19 17.97
N LYS A 3 -2.92 -11.52 17.97
CA LYS A 3 -2.66 -12.37 16.78
C LYS A 3 -3.55 -12.04 15.58
N SER A 4 -4.76 -11.51 15.80
CA SER A 4 -5.66 -11.11 14.70
C SER A 4 -5.18 -9.80 14.08
N ILE A 5 -4.84 -8.82 14.92
CA ILE A 5 -4.30 -7.52 14.47
C ILE A 5 -3.01 -7.72 13.67
N GLN A 6 -2.12 -8.59 14.13
CA GLN A 6 -0.88 -8.91 13.40
C GLN A 6 -1.15 -9.51 12.02
N LYS A 7 -2.14 -10.42 11.89
CA LYS A 7 -2.53 -10.97 10.58
C LYS A 7 -3.06 -9.89 9.65
N TRP A 8 -3.94 -9.03 10.14
CA TRP A 8 -4.49 -7.93 9.35
C TRP A 8 -3.43 -6.91 8.95
N ALA A 9 -2.43 -6.64 9.79
CA ALA A 9 -1.28 -5.81 9.43
C ALA A 9 -0.47 -6.40 8.27
N ILE A 10 -0.19 -7.71 8.32
CA ILE A 10 0.54 -8.43 7.26
C ILE A 10 -0.26 -8.43 5.96
N TYR A 11 -1.57 -8.69 6.02
CA TYR A 11 -2.42 -8.63 4.82
C TYR A 11 -2.51 -7.22 4.25
N GLY A 12 -2.64 -6.21 5.13
CA GLY A 12 -2.60 -4.81 4.74
C GLY A 12 -1.33 -4.49 3.97
N PHE A 13 -0.17 -4.89 4.50
CA PHE A 13 1.14 -4.70 3.86
C PHE A 13 1.18 -5.31 2.46
N PHE A 14 0.87 -6.60 2.31
CA PHE A 14 0.99 -7.29 1.02
C PHE A 14 0.00 -6.78 -0.03
N ILE A 15 -1.23 -6.44 0.37
CA ILE A 15 -2.21 -5.86 -0.54
C ILE A 15 -1.72 -4.50 -1.04
N SER A 16 -1.25 -3.64 -0.13
CA SER A 16 -0.69 -2.34 -0.53
C SER A 16 0.60 -2.45 -1.31
N LEU A 17 1.41 -3.49 -1.08
CA LEU A 17 2.61 -3.78 -1.87
C LEU A 17 2.21 -4.10 -3.31
N ALA A 18 1.25 -4.99 -3.51
CA ALA A 18 0.75 -5.32 -4.85
C ALA A 18 0.15 -4.10 -5.56
N LEU A 19 -0.67 -3.31 -4.85
CA LEU A 19 -1.28 -2.10 -5.42
C LEU A 19 -0.23 -1.02 -5.74
N SER A 20 0.76 -0.83 -4.88
CA SER A 20 1.81 0.17 -5.12
C SER A 20 2.70 -0.21 -6.30
N ILE A 21 3.02 -1.49 -6.49
CA ILE A 21 3.73 -1.95 -7.70
C ILE A 21 2.91 -1.66 -8.97
N LEU A 22 1.59 -1.74 -8.89
CA LEU A 22 0.70 -1.50 -10.04
C LEU A 22 0.48 0.00 -10.33
N LEU A 23 0.39 0.83 -9.29
CA LEU A 23 -0.08 2.21 -9.38
C LEU A 23 1.04 3.26 -9.28
N VAL A 24 2.22 2.90 -8.79
CA VAL A 24 3.35 3.83 -8.75
C VAL A 24 3.90 3.98 -10.17
N ASP A 25 3.91 5.22 -10.66
CA ASP A 25 4.48 5.52 -11.96
C ASP A 25 6.00 5.32 -11.94
N TYR A 26 6.50 4.51 -12.87
CA TYR A 26 7.93 4.28 -13.07
C TYR A 26 8.55 5.27 -14.09
N LYS A 27 7.71 6.05 -14.77
CA LYS A 27 8.11 7.03 -15.77
C LYS A 27 7.15 8.20 -15.79
N GLU A 28 7.66 9.34 -16.17
CA GLU A 28 6.90 10.55 -16.42
C GLU A 28 6.96 10.87 -17.91
N THR A 29 5.80 11.14 -18.51
CA THR A 29 5.70 11.52 -19.92
C THR A 29 5.30 12.98 -20.02
N TYR A 30 6.15 13.76 -20.68
CA TYR A 30 5.93 15.18 -20.93
C TYR A 30 5.57 15.36 -22.40
N ASP A 31 4.38 15.90 -22.64
CA ASP A 31 3.90 16.27 -23.97
C ASP A 31 4.39 17.69 -24.32
N PHE A 32 4.87 17.88 -25.53
CA PHE A 32 5.24 19.19 -26.07
C PHE A 32 4.94 19.24 -27.57
N ASP A 33 4.75 20.45 -28.11
CA ASP A 33 4.33 20.64 -29.51
C ASP A 33 5.32 19.97 -30.48
N GLY A 34 4.91 18.81 -31.03
CA GLY A 34 5.68 18.00 -31.97
C GLY A 34 6.26 16.68 -31.43
N GLY A 35 6.04 16.28 -30.17
CA GLY A 35 6.51 14.99 -29.66
C GLY A 35 6.27 14.72 -28.17
N TYR A 36 6.85 13.61 -27.68
CA TYR A 36 6.77 13.21 -26.28
C TYR A 36 8.18 12.97 -25.73
N SER A 37 8.46 13.49 -24.53
CA SER A 37 9.66 13.14 -23.75
C SER A 37 9.27 12.16 -22.65
N THR A 38 10.04 11.07 -22.50
CA THR A 38 9.86 10.10 -21.41
C THR A 38 11.06 10.16 -20.48
N VAL A 39 10.82 10.48 -19.22
CA VAL A 39 11.84 10.49 -18.16
C VAL A 39 11.54 9.34 -17.21
N TYR A 40 12.49 8.43 -17.03
CA TYR A 40 12.35 7.32 -16.10
C TYR A 40 12.67 7.77 -14.68
N VAL A 41 11.84 7.34 -13.72
CA VAL A 41 12.07 7.61 -12.31
C VAL A 41 13.29 6.81 -11.85
N PRO A 42 14.20 7.39 -11.05
CA PRO A 42 15.30 6.63 -10.46
C PRO A 42 14.78 5.39 -9.72
N VAL A 43 15.45 4.25 -9.92
CA VAL A 43 15.03 2.96 -9.33
C VAL A 43 14.91 3.05 -7.80
N TYR A 44 15.81 3.82 -7.17
CA TYR A 44 15.77 4.08 -5.74
C TYR A 44 14.46 4.76 -5.31
N ASP A 45 14.07 5.85 -5.97
CA ASP A 45 12.87 6.63 -5.62
C ASP A 45 11.59 5.82 -5.87
N TYR A 46 11.58 5.02 -6.94
CA TYR A 46 10.50 4.10 -7.25
C TYR A 46 10.31 3.04 -6.14
N ILE A 47 11.39 2.36 -5.73
CA ILE A 47 11.35 1.33 -4.67
C ILE A 47 10.95 1.96 -3.34
N VAL A 48 11.50 3.13 -2.99
CA VAL A 48 11.16 3.84 -1.76
C VAL A 48 9.68 4.20 -1.72
N SER A 49 9.11 4.62 -2.85
CA SER A 49 7.68 4.94 -2.97
C SER A 49 6.81 3.71 -2.72
N ILE A 50 7.14 2.57 -3.34
CA ILE A 50 6.45 1.28 -3.13
C ILE A 50 6.48 0.87 -1.66
N ILE A 51 7.66 0.89 -1.03
CA ILE A 51 7.82 0.50 0.38
C ILE A 51 7.01 1.43 1.29
N ARG A 52 7.03 2.75 1.02
CA ARG A 52 6.27 3.73 1.79
C ARG A 52 4.77 3.43 1.75
N TYR A 53 4.20 3.20 0.56
CA TYR A 53 2.78 2.84 0.44
C TYR A 53 2.46 1.50 1.09
N SER A 54 3.39 0.54 1.03
CA SER A 54 3.25 -0.76 1.68
C SER A 54 3.15 -0.65 3.20
N VAL A 55 3.99 0.21 3.80
CA VAL A 55 3.95 0.49 5.25
C VAL A 55 2.65 1.18 5.64
N ILE A 56 2.17 2.14 4.83
CA ILE A 56 0.86 2.78 5.06
C ILE A 56 -0.28 1.76 5.04
N GLY A 57 -0.26 0.82 4.09
CA GLY A 57 -1.26 -0.25 4.04
C GLY A 57 -1.19 -1.22 5.22
N ALA A 58 0.01 -1.48 5.77
CA ALA A 58 0.15 -2.24 7.00
C ALA A 58 -0.56 -1.56 8.19
N PHE A 59 -0.41 -0.25 8.33
CA PHE A 59 -1.11 0.53 9.35
C PHE A 59 -2.63 0.53 9.13
N ALA A 60 -3.08 0.67 7.87
CA ALA A 60 -4.50 0.53 7.55
C ALA A 60 -5.03 -0.87 7.93
N GLY A 61 -4.24 -1.92 7.69
CA GLY A 61 -4.53 -3.28 8.11
C GLY A 61 -4.69 -3.42 9.62
N VAL A 62 -3.82 -2.80 10.42
CA VAL A 62 -3.96 -2.77 11.90
C VAL A 62 -5.30 -2.16 12.32
N ILE A 63 -5.69 -1.03 11.72
CA ILE A 63 -6.94 -0.34 12.04
C ILE A 63 -8.16 -1.22 11.70
N VAL A 64 -8.16 -1.85 10.52
CA VAL A 64 -9.21 -2.78 10.10
C VAL A 64 -9.29 -3.98 11.04
N GLY A 65 -8.14 -4.57 11.39
CA GLY A 65 -8.06 -5.71 12.29
C GLY A 65 -8.54 -5.39 13.71
N TRP A 66 -8.32 -4.17 14.20
CA TRP A 66 -8.83 -3.72 15.47
C TRP A 66 -10.36 -3.53 15.45
N GLY A 67 -10.90 -2.90 14.40
CA GLY A 67 -12.35 -2.71 14.24
C GLY A 67 -13.13 -4.01 14.08
N PHE A 68 -12.65 -4.94 13.25
CA PHE A 68 -13.28 -6.27 13.07
C PHE A 68 -13.12 -7.15 14.31
N GLY A 69 -11.98 -7.07 15.01
CA GLY A 69 -11.75 -7.82 16.24
C GLY A 69 -12.73 -7.46 17.37
N ARG A 70 -13.20 -6.21 17.39
CA ARG A 70 -14.19 -5.72 18.36
C ARG A 70 -15.58 -6.28 18.09
N ARG A 71 -16.03 -6.24 16.82
CA ARG A 71 -17.33 -6.80 16.40
C ARG A 71 -17.45 -8.31 16.67
N ILE A 72 -16.40 -9.08 16.42
CA ILE A 72 -16.42 -10.54 16.64
C ILE A 72 -16.52 -10.91 18.13
N TYR A 73 -16.08 -10.03 19.03
CA TYR A 73 -16.18 -10.25 20.47
C TYR A 73 -17.58 -9.89 20.99
N GLU A 74 -18.19 -8.82 20.50
CA GLU A 74 -19.58 -8.44 20.83
C GLU A 74 -20.60 -9.49 20.33
N ASP A 75 -20.35 -10.13 19.20
CA ASP A 75 -21.24 -11.16 18.61
C ASP A 75 -21.18 -12.52 19.35
N LYS A 76 -20.37 -12.62 20.42
CA LYS A 76 -20.19 -13.83 21.25
C LYS A 76 -20.73 -13.71 22.68
N GLU A 77 -21.20 -12.54 23.09
CA GLU A 77 -21.99 -12.34 24.34
C GLU A 77 -23.49 -12.49 24.06
#